data_AF-A0A838Q8Q6-F1
#
_entry.id   AF-A0A838Q8Q6-F1
#
_cell.length_a   1.000
_cell.length_b   1.000
_cell.length_c   1.000
_cell.angle_alpha   90.00
_cell.angle_beta   90.00
_cell.angle_gamma   90.00
#
_symmetry.space_group_name_H-M   'P 1'
#
loop_
_entity.id
_entity.type
_entity.pdbx_description
1 polymer ?
#
loop_
_entity_poly.entity_id
_entity_poly.type
_entity_poly.pdbx_seq_one_letter_code
_entity_poly.pdbx_strand_id
1 'polypeptide(L)'
;MAFIDKLKEELDRAGKAAQGAFDEGKSRLEAFRTRQLADKAAQALGYAVFRAKQGGSDVDTDTYDRLSATLATHDAEAARYEAEIEMKRKDASADRTSTEDAARSADPAHASSSTPPPSAATAAGPDIGTPPGAQDISG
;
A
#
# COMPACT_ATOMS: atom_id res chain seq x y z
N MET A 1 20.80 10.76 -38.87
CA MET A 1 19.88 11.48 -37.95
C MET A 1 19.14 10.56 -36.97
N ALA A 2 18.93 9.28 -37.29
CA ALA A 2 18.15 8.34 -36.46
C ALA A 2 18.56 8.18 -34.98
N PHE A 3 19.82 8.42 -34.61
CA PHE A 3 20.28 8.26 -33.22
C PHE A 3 19.75 9.36 -32.29
N ILE A 4 19.62 10.59 -32.80
CA ILE A 4 19.07 11.71 -32.02
C ILE A 4 17.56 11.57 -31.87
N ASP A 5 16.88 11.02 -32.88
CA ASP A 5 15.43 10.81 -32.84
C ASP A 5 15.06 9.71 -31.82
N LYS A 6 15.85 8.64 -31.75
CA LYS A 6 15.66 7.59 -30.74
C LYS A 6 15.91 8.07 -29.31
N LEU A 7 16.93 8.93 -29.11
CA LEU A 7 17.20 9.53 -27.80
C LEU A 7 16.06 10.45 -27.34
N LYS A 8 15.47 11.21 -28.27
CA LYS A 8 14.29 12.04 -27.98
C LYS A 8 13.08 11.18 -27.61
N GLU A 9 12.85 10.09 -28.33
CA GLU A 9 11.74 9.18 -28.06
C GLU A 9 11.87 8.48 -26.69
N GLU A 10 13.08 8.06 -26.32
CA GLU A 10 13.37 7.48 -25.00
C GLU A 10 13.24 8.53 -23.87
N LEU A 11 13.68 9.77 -24.10
CA LEU A 11 13.54 10.86 -23.14
C LEU A 11 12.07 11.26 -22.94
N ASP A 12 11.28 11.31 -24.02
CA ASP A 12 9.86 11.64 -23.96
C ASP A 12 9.06 10.53 -23.23
N ARG A 13 9.43 9.26 -23.47
CA ARG A 13 8.87 8.11 -22.74
C ARG A 13 9.28 8.11 -21.26
N ALA A 14 10.54 8.42 -20.96
CA ALA A 14 11.02 8.55 -19.58
C ALA A 14 10.39 9.74 -18.85
N GLY A 15 10.19 10.87 -19.54
CA GLY A 15 9.54 12.07 -19.01
C GLY A 15 8.08 11.82 -18.65
N LYS A 16 7.33 11.16 -19.52
CA LYS A 16 5.94 10.75 -19.24
C LYS A 16 5.84 9.78 -18.06
N ALA A 17 6.76 8.82 -17.97
CA ALA A 17 6.82 7.89 -16.83
C ALA A 17 7.16 8.60 -15.51
N ALA A 18 8.11 9.54 -15.53
CA ALA A 18 8.49 10.31 -14.36
C ALA A 18 7.35 11.22 -13.87
N GLN A 19 6.62 11.87 -14.80
CA GLN A 19 5.47 12.70 -14.47
C GLN A 19 4.34 11.88 -13.82
N GLY A 20 4.02 10.71 -14.37
CA GLY A 20 3.02 9.82 -13.78
C GLY A 20 3.39 9.34 -12.37
N ALA A 21 4.66 8.99 -12.14
CA ALA A 21 5.13 8.59 -10.82
C ALA A 21 5.11 9.75 -9.80
N PHE A 22 5.41 10.98 -10.25
CA PHE A 22 5.35 12.17 -9.40
C PHE A 22 3.92 12.52 -8.99
N ASP A 23 2.98 12.49 -9.94
CA ASP A 23 1.56 12.77 -9.67
C ASP A 23 0.93 11.71 -8.75
N GLU A 24 1.34 10.45 -8.91
CA GLU A 24 0.95 9.37 -8.01
C GLU A 24 1.56 9.54 -6.60
N GLY A 25 2.82 9.95 -6.51
CA GLY A 25 3.49 10.28 -5.26
C GLY A 25 2.79 11.41 -4.50
N LYS A 26 2.38 12.48 -5.20
CA LYS A 26 1.61 13.58 -4.63
C LYS A 26 0.25 13.12 -4.11
N SER A 27 -0.49 12.36 -4.93
CA SER A 27 -1.81 11.85 -4.55
C SER A 27 -1.73 10.95 -3.30
N ARG A 28 -0.74 10.04 -3.24
CA ARG A 28 -0.49 9.18 -2.06
C ARG A 28 -0.13 9.98 -0.82
N LEU A 29 0.68 11.03 -0.96
CA LEU A 29 1.07 11.89 0.15
C LEU A 29 -0.14 12.65 0.72
N GLU A 30 -1.02 13.16 -0.14
CA GLU A 30 -2.24 13.85 0.27
C GLU A 30 -3.19 12.90 1.00
N ALA A 31 -3.43 11.69 0.46
CA ALA A 31 -4.21 10.66 1.14
C ALA A 31 -3.66 10.33 2.54
N PHE A 32 -2.35 10.14 2.65
CA PHE A 32 -1.70 9.83 3.93
C PHE A 32 -1.81 10.98 4.93
N ARG A 33 -1.63 12.23 4.49
CA ARG A 33 -1.77 13.41 5.37
C ARG A 33 -3.19 13.55 5.89
N THR A 34 -4.19 13.41 5.03
CA THR A 34 -5.60 13.52 5.42
C THR A 34 -5.98 12.41 6.40
N ARG A 35 -5.49 11.19 6.17
CA ARG A 35 -5.68 10.07 7.10
C ARG A 35 -5.04 10.30 8.46
N GLN A 36 -3.83 10.88 8.51
CA GLN A 36 -3.23 11.28 9.79
C GLN A 36 -4.04 12.34 10.54
N LEU A 37 -4.70 13.25 9.83
CA LEU A 37 -5.58 14.25 10.47
C LEU A 37 -6.83 13.59 11.05
N ALA A 38 -7.42 12.64 10.33
CA ALA A 38 -8.51 11.82 10.83
C ALA A 38 -8.09 11.02 12.08
N ASP A 39 -6.95 10.32 12.04
CA ASP A 39 -6.44 9.55 13.17
C ASP A 39 -6.19 10.42 14.40
N LYS A 40 -5.68 11.64 14.22
CA LYS A 40 -5.51 12.60 15.32
C LYS A 40 -6.85 13.07 15.90
N ALA A 41 -7.84 13.33 15.06
CA ALA A 41 -9.18 13.70 15.51
C ALA A 41 -9.85 12.55 16.27
N ALA A 42 -9.69 11.31 15.79
CA ALA A 42 -10.17 10.11 16.46
C ALA A 42 -9.51 9.90 17.83
N GLN A 43 -8.19 10.08 17.92
CA GLN A 43 -7.46 10.03 19.19
C GLN A 43 -7.94 11.09 20.18
N ALA A 44 -8.14 12.33 19.71
CA ALA A 44 -8.64 13.43 20.54
C ALA A 44 -10.07 13.15 21.05
N LEU A 45 -10.96 12.66 20.18
CA LEU A 45 -12.33 12.29 20.54
C LEU A 45 -12.35 11.12 21.53
N GLY A 46 -11.54 10.08 21.28
CA GLY A 46 -11.41 8.93 22.18
C GLY A 46 -10.89 9.33 23.56
N TYR A 47 -9.89 10.21 23.62
CA TYR A 47 -9.37 10.73 24.90
C TYR A 47 -10.39 11.58 25.64
N ALA A 48 -11.14 12.43 24.93
CA ALA A 48 -12.21 13.24 25.54
C ALA A 48 -13.29 12.36 26.20
N VAL A 49 -13.76 11.33 25.48
CA VAL A 49 -14.75 10.37 26.01
C VAL A 49 -14.18 9.59 27.19
N PHE A 50 -12.94 9.12 27.09
CA PHE A 50 -12.28 8.39 28.18
C PHE A 50 -12.18 9.25 29.46
N ARG A 51 -11.72 10.50 29.32
CA ARG A 51 -11.58 11.44 30.44
C ARG A 51 -12.93 11.75 31.08
N ALA A 52 -13.96 11.99 30.27
CA ALA A 52 -15.31 12.25 30.75
C ALA A 52 -15.83 11.08 31.59
N LYS A 53 -15.74 9.85 31.04
CA LYS A 53 -16.13 8.63 31.75
C LYS A 53 -15.35 8.42 33.05
N GLN A 54 -14.05 8.70 33.06
CA GLN A 54 -13.22 8.59 34.27
C GLN A 54 -13.65 9.59 35.35
N GLY A 55 -14.10 10.78 34.96
CA GLY A 55 -14.67 11.79 35.86
C GLY A 55 -16.13 11.56 36.23
N GLY A 56 -16.75 10.46 35.79
CA GLY A 56 -18.18 10.18 36.03
C GLY A 56 -19.13 11.19 35.38
N SER A 57 -18.65 11.93 34.37
CA SER A 57 -19.41 12.94 33.64
C SER A 57 -19.52 12.53 32.17
N ASP A 58 -20.49 13.11 31.45
CA ASP A 58 -20.54 12.95 30.01
C ASP A 58 -19.56 13.87 29.31
N VAL A 59 -19.23 13.54 28.07
CA VAL A 59 -18.36 14.39 27.26
C VAL A 59 -19.12 15.68 26.93
N ASP A 60 -18.41 16.80 26.95
CA ASP A 60 -18.98 18.09 26.55
C ASP A 60 -19.53 18.01 25.10
N THR A 61 -20.81 18.36 24.92
CA THR A 61 -21.53 18.15 23.66
C THR A 61 -20.93 19.01 22.53
N ASP A 62 -20.59 20.27 22.80
CA ASP A 62 -19.96 21.15 21.81
C ASP A 62 -18.59 20.61 21.37
N THR A 63 -17.81 20.08 22.32
CA THR A 63 -16.52 19.44 22.05
C THR A 63 -16.68 18.17 21.22
N TYR A 64 -17.68 17.33 21.55
CA TYR A 64 -17.97 16.13 20.79
C TYR A 64 -18.41 16.42 19.37
N ASP A 65 -19.35 17.35 19.19
CA ASP A 65 -19.89 17.72 17.89
C ASP A 65 -18.79 18.28 16.97
N ARG A 66 -17.92 19.13 17.52
CA ARG A 66 -16.79 19.67 16.76
C ARG A 66 -15.79 18.59 16.35
N LEU A 67 -15.40 17.71 17.28
CA LEU A 67 -14.40 16.66 17.01
C LEU A 67 -14.96 15.59 16.07
N SER A 68 -16.22 15.20 16.24
CA SER A 68 -16.89 14.23 15.37
C SER A 68 -17.10 14.78 13.95
N ALA A 69 -17.48 16.05 13.79
CA ALA A 69 -17.58 16.69 12.48
C ALA A 69 -16.22 16.80 11.77
N THR A 70 -15.17 17.12 12.53
CA THR A 70 -13.79 17.18 12.01
C THR A 70 -13.31 15.80 11.55
N LEU A 71 -13.55 14.77 12.37
CA LEU A 71 -13.23 13.38 12.03
C LEU A 71 -13.97 12.94 10.76
N ALA A 72 -15.29 13.15 10.71
CA ALA A 72 -16.11 12.77 9.55
C ALA A 72 -15.66 13.46 8.26
N THR A 73 -15.24 14.73 8.34
CA THR A 73 -14.71 15.48 7.19
C THR A 73 -13.42 14.86 6.67
N HIS A 74 -12.45 14.63 7.56
CA HIS A 74 -11.16 14.07 7.15
C HIS A 74 -11.26 12.61 6.71
N ASP A 75 -12.12 11.80 7.32
CA ASP A 75 -12.38 10.42 6.86
C ASP A 75 -12.98 10.41 5.45
N ALA A 76 -13.95 11.27 5.19
CA ALA A 76 -14.57 11.38 3.86
C ALA A 76 -13.57 11.87 2.80
N GLU A 77 -12.72 12.84 3.14
CA GLU A 77 -11.67 13.32 2.24
C GLU A 77 -10.59 12.26 1.99
N ALA A 78 -10.14 11.54 3.03
CA ALA A 78 -9.18 10.45 2.88
C ALA A 78 -9.74 9.35 1.98
N ALA A 79 -10.99 8.94 2.19
CA ALA A 79 -11.65 7.93 1.37
C ALA A 79 -11.77 8.37 -0.11
N ARG A 80 -12.00 9.66 -0.37
CA ARG A 80 -12.00 10.20 -1.74
C ARG A 80 -10.63 10.09 -2.40
N TYR A 81 -9.56 10.53 -1.72
CA TYR A 81 -8.21 10.43 -2.27
C TYR A 81 -7.78 8.97 -2.47
N GLU A 82 -8.14 8.06 -1.56
CA GLU A 82 -7.89 6.63 -1.71
C GLU A 82 -8.62 6.05 -2.94
N ALA A 83 -9.89 6.42 -3.15
CA ALA A 83 -10.66 6.01 -4.32
C ALA A 83 -10.08 6.55 -5.64
N GLU A 84 -9.62 7.80 -5.66
CA GLU A 84 -8.97 8.38 -6.84
C GLU A 84 -7.64 7.68 -7.18
N ILE A 85 -6.83 7.33 -6.17
CA ILE A 85 -5.60 6.57 -6.38
C ILE A 85 -5.91 5.18 -6.93
N GLU A 86 -6.95 4.52 -6.40
CA GLU A 86 -7.36 3.20 -6.87
C GLU A 86 -7.88 3.25 -8.32
N MET A 87 -8.65 4.26 -8.70
CA MET A 87 -9.07 4.47 -10.10
C MET A 87 -7.87 4.69 -11.02
N LYS A 88 -6.97 5.62 -10.68
CA LYS A 88 -5.74 5.90 -11.46
C LYS A 88 -4.85 4.66 -11.60
N ARG A 89 -4.75 3.83 -10.55
CA ARG A 89 -4.02 2.55 -10.60
C ARG A 89 -4.66 1.58 -11.58
N LYS A 90 -5.99 1.45 -11.58
CA LYS A 90 -6.73 0.57 -12.50
C LYS A 90 -6.56 1.03 -13.96
N ASP A 91 -6.64 2.33 -14.21
CA ASP A 91 -6.43 2.90 -15.54
C ASP A 91 -4.99 2.66 -16.04
N ALA A 92 -3.99 2.91 -15.18
CA ALA A 92 -2.59 2.66 -15.52
C ALA A 92 -2.27 1.16 -15.72
N SER A 93 -2.94 0.26 -15.01
CA SER A 93 -2.83 -1.18 -15.23
C SER A 93 -3.45 -1.61 -16.57
N ALA A 94 -4.63 -1.08 -16.93
CA ALA A 94 -5.28 -1.38 -18.20
C ALA A 94 -4.46 -0.91 -19.42
N ASP A 95 -3.82 0.25 -19.32
CA ASP A 95 -2.95 0.79 -20.38
C ASP A 95 -1.66 -0.04 -20.55
N ARG A 96 -1.06 -0.50 -19.44
CA ARG A 96 0.07 -1.44 -19.48
C ARG A 96 -0.30 -2.77 -20.09
N THR A 97 -1.45 -3.36 -19.71
CA THR A 97 -1.90 -4.64 -20.28
C THR A 97 -2.12 -4.52 -21.78
N SER A 98 -2.67 -3.41 -22.26
CA SER A 98 -2.88 -3.15 -23.70
C SER A 98 -1.54 -2.98 -24.46
N THR A 99 -0.55 -2.35 -23.83
CA THR A 99 0.79 -2.16 -24.41
C THR A 99 1.60 -3.47 -24.42
N GLU A 100 1.45 -4.30 -23.39
CA GLU A 100 2.16 -5.59 -23.25
C GLU A 100 1.56 -6.68 -24.16
N ASP A 101 0.25 -6.64 -24.42
CA ASP A 101 -0.43 -7.52 -25.37
C ASP A 101 -0.12 -7.14 -26.84
N ALA A 102 0.02 -5.84 -27.13
CA ALA A 102 0.53 -5.35 -28.41
C ALA A 102 2.01 -5.72 -28.64
N ALA A 103 2.83 -5.69 -27.59
CA ALA A 103 4.23 -6.12 -27.66
C ALA A 103 4.39 -7.64 -27.81
N ARG A 104 3.50 -8.45 -27.21
CA ARG A 104 3.45 -9.91 -27.41
C ARG A 104 2.93 -10.33 -28.79
N SER A 105 2.08 -9.53 -29.40
CA SER A 105 1.55 -9.78 -30.76
C SER A 105 2.52 -9.43 -31.89
N ALA A 106 3.64 -8.78 -31.57
CA ALA A 106 4.66 -8.35 -32.54
C ALA A 106 5.82 -9.33 -32.73
N ASP A 107 5.83 -10.51 -32.07
CA ASP A 107 6.90 -11.50 -32.21
C ASP A 107 6.38 -12.95 -32.23
N PRO A 108 6.18 -13.58 -33.40
CA PRO A 108 5.92 -15.01 -33.51
C PRO A 108 7.24 -15.76 -33.80
N ALA A 109 8.28 -15.59 -33.00
CA ALA A 109 9.54 -16.28 -33.28
C ALA A 109 10.37 -16.70 -32.07
N HIS A 110 9.79 -17.06 -30.92
CA HIS A 110 10.51 -17.91 -29.95
C HIS A 110 9.60 -18.95 -29.29
N ALA A 111 9.28 -19.97 -30.08
CA ALA A 111 9.02 -21.30 -29.54
C ALA A 111 10.29 -21.87 -28.90
N SER A 112 10.08 -22.59 -27.79
CA SER A 112 10.96 -23.64 -27.25
C SER A 112 12.22 -23.21 -26.49
N SER A 113 12.16 -23.27 -25.16
CA SER A 113 12.97 -24.25 -24.42
C SER A 113 12.47 -24.38 -22.97
N SER A 114 11.73 -25.45 -22.73
CA SER A 114 11.50 -26.01 -21.39
C SER A 114 12.82 -26.59 -20.87
N THR A 115 13.37 -26.03 -19.81
CA THR A 115 14.43 -26.70 -19.03
C THR A 115 13.78 -27.32 -17.79
N PRO A 116 13.80 -28.65 -17.61
CA PRO A 116 13.24 -29.28 -16.41
C PRO A 116 14.14 -29.01 -15.18
N PRO A 117 13.57 -28.95 -13.96
CA PRO A 117 14.38 -28.90 -12.74
C PRO A 117 15.00 -30.28 -12.46
N PRO A 118 16.26 -30.37 -12.00
CA PRO A 118 16.80 -31.62 -11.50
C PRO A 118 16.14 -31.97 -10.16
N SER A 119 15.44 -33.11 -10.14
CA SER A 119 15.03 -33.83 -8.93
C SER A 119 16.06 -34.89 -8.56
N ALA A 120 16.06 -35.23 -7.26
CA ALA A 120 16.84 -36.24 -6.52
C ALA A 120 18.14 -35.70 -5.89
N ALA A 121 18.50 -35.98 -4.63
CA ALA A 121 18.13 -37.04 -3.69
C ALA A 121 18.42 -36.55 -2.24
N THR A 122 17.55 -36.75 -1.26
CA THR A 122 17.53 -37.86 -0.27
C THR A 122 18.70 -37.88 0.73
N ALA A 123 18.33 -38.07 2.02
CA ALA A 123 19.15 -38.31 3.23
C ALA A 123 19.58 -37.02 3.96
N ALA A 124 19.40 -36.82 5.27
CA ALA A 124 18.87 -37.65 6.35
C ALA A 124 18.51 -36.71 7.53
N GLY A 125 17.44 -37.02 8.28
CA GLY A 125 17.37 -36.59 9.69
C GLY A 125 18.30 -37.48 10.55
N PRO A 126 18.35 -37.35 11.88
CA PRO A 126 17.54 -36.50 12.78
C PRO A 126 18.40 -35.69 13.78
N ASP A 127 17.80 -34.73 14.49
CA ASP A 127 18.04 -34.63 15.93
C ASP A 127 16.89 -33.88 16.62
N ILE A 128 16.12 -34.64 17.40
CA ILE A 128 15.03 -34.13 18.24
C ILE A 128 15.68 -33.74 19.56
N GLY A 129 16.05 -32.46 19.66
CA GLY A 129 16.45 -31.83 20.90
C GLY A 129 15.28 -31.83 21.88
N THR A 130 15.23 -32.86 22.72
CA THR A 130 14.41 -32.94 23.92
C THR A 130 14.98 -31.99 24.98
N PRO A 131 14.26 -30.97 25.46
CA PRO A 131 14.66 -30.29 26.70
C PRO A 131 14.21 -31.12 27.92
N PRO A 132 15.11 -31.49 28.84
CA PRO A 132 14.72 -32.12 30.09
C PRO A 132 14.33 -31.08 31.15
N GLY A 133 13.35 -31.45 31.96
CA GLY A 133 13.33 -31.07 33.38
C GLY A 133 12.56 -29.82 33.75
N ALA A 134 11.25 -29.99 33.93
CA ALA A 134 10.54 -29.25 34.97
C ALA A 134 11.14 -29.64 36.34
N GLN A 135 11.76 -28.68 37.03
CA GLN A 135 12.01 -28.79 38.47
C GLN A 135 11.19 -27.74 39.19
N ASP A 136 10.16 -28.28 39.82
CA ASP A 136 9.54 -27.87 41.06
C ASP A 136 10.58 -27.38 42.09
N ILE A 137 10.40 -26.17 42.62
CA ILE A 137 10.79 -25.82 43.99
C ILE A 137 9.79 -24.79 44.53
N SER A 138 8.79 -25.29 45.26
CA SER A 138 8.17 -24.59 46.38
C SER A 138 9.15 -24.56 47.57
N GLY A 139 9.19 -23.43 48.29
CA GLY A 139 9.98 -23.23 49.50
C GLY A 139 10.03 -21.77 49.88
#